data_AF-A0A535T3M8-F1
#
_entry.id   AF-A0A535T3M8-F1
#
_cell.length_a   1.000
_cell.length_b   1.000
_cell.length_c   1.000
_cell.angle_alpha   90.00
_cell.angle_beta   90.00
_cell.angle_gamma   90.00
#
_symmetry.space_group_name_H-M   'P 1'
#
loop_
_entity.id
_entity.type
_entity.pdbx_description
1 polymer ?
#
loop_
_entity_poly.entity_id
_entity_poly.type
_entity_poly.pdbx_seq_one_letter_code
_entity_poly.pdbx_strand_id
1 'polypeptide(L)'
;LLFEHRGLYYRGWEQISRIMEWLSENWQTPDKGIWEVRGGDRAFLHSRVMCWVAFNRAIRAMERQGLPAPLEQWRQVRDTIYKEIMDKGWSEEKQSFVQYYGGNAVDASALLISLTGFTAPADPRMLKTLDRIEKELTHAPHVYRYRTDQAADDGLKGTEGTFSICSFWYIEALARAGRIEEARENLEQMFTYANHLGLYSEEIGPTGEAEGNFPQAFTHLALIRACYLLNEALGD
;
A
#
# COMPACT_ATOMS: atom_id res chain seq x y z
N LEU A 1 11.20 -13.37 -27.41
CA LEU A 1 12.57 -13.86 -27.17
C LEU A 1 12.79 -13.97 -25.66
N LEU A 2 12.66 -15.20 -25.15
CA LEU A 2 13.35 -15.79 -23.99
C LEU A 2 13.58 -14.90 -22.74
N PHE A 3 12.57 -14.81 -21.89
CA PHE A 3 12.81 -14.92 -20.44
C PHE A 3 12.14 -16.21 -19.97
N GLU A 4 12.76 -17.34 -20.30
CA GLU A 4 12.52 -18.59 -19.58
C GLU A 4 12.72 -18.32 -18.09
N HIS A 5 11.77 -18.77 -17.28
CA HIS A 5 11.74 -18.67 -15.83
C HIS A 5 13.11 -18.97 -15.21
N ARG A 6 13.87 -17.93 -14.86
CA ARG A 6 14.93 -18.10 -13.86
C ARG A 6 14.22 -18.34 -12.53
N GLY A 7 14.10 -19.62 -12.16
CA GLY A 7 13.63 -20.03 -10.86
C GLY A 7 14.48 -19.43 -9.73
N LEU A 8 13.99 -19.57 -8.51
CA LEU A 8 14.73 -19.27 -7.30
C LEU A 8 15.97 -20.15 -7.26
N TYR A 9 17.15 -19.52 -7.37
CA TYR A 9 18.41 -20.18 -7.07
C TYR A 9 18.42 -20.64 -5.62
N TYR A 10 19.24 -21.65 -5.31
CA TYR A 10 19.38 -22.22 -3.96
C TYR A 10 19.55 -21.14 -2.87
N ARG A 11 20.43 -20.15 -3.08
CA ARG A 11 20.61 -19.03 -2.13
C ARG A 11 19.35 -18.17 -1.94
N GLY A 12 18.59 -17.92 -3.02
CA GLY A 12 17.34 -17.16 -2.93
C GLY A 12 16.26 -17.95 -2.17
N TRP A 13 16.21 -19.26 -2.39
CA TRP A 13 15.37 -20.16 -1.60
C TRP A 13 15.76 -20.15 -0.12
N GLU A 14 17.04 -20.28 0.22
CA GLU A 14 17.53 -20.23 1.61
C GLU A 14 17.16 -18.90 2.30
N GLN A 15 17.35 -17.78 1.60
CA GLN A 15 17.02 -16.45 2.12
C GLN A 15 15.53 -16.29 2.40
N ILE A 16 14.67 -16.67 1.44
CA ILE A 16 13.22 -16.61 1.64
C ILE A 16 12.81 -17.51 2.80
N SER A 17 13.29 -18.75 2.85
CA SER A 17 12.95 -19.69 3.93
C SER A 17 13.32 -19.14 5.31
N ARG A 18 14.52 -18.56 5.46
CA ARG A 18 14.96 -17.92 6.71
C ARG A 18 14.11 -16.71 7.09
N ILE A 19 13.74 -15.86 6.12
CA ILE A 19 12.88 -14.69 6.37
C ILE A 19 11.50 -15.15 6.81
N MET A 20 10.93 -16.16 6.14
CA MET A 20 9.59 -16.67 6.44
C MET A 20 9.53 -17.39 7.79
N GLU A 21 10.58 -18.10 8.18
CA GLU A 21 10.71 -18.71 9.52
C GLU A 21 10.65 -17.63 10.60
N TRP A 22 11.51 -16.60 10.51
CA TRP A 22 11.46 -15.49 11.46
C TRP A 22 10.10 -14.79 11.46
N LEU A 23 9.52 -14.53 10.27
CA LEU A 23 8.24 -13.86 10.15
C LEU A 23 7.10 -14.67 10.78
N SER A 24 7.15 -16.01 10.71
CA SER A 24 6.13 -16.88 11.32
C SER A 24 6.04 -16.72 12.83
N GLU A 25 7.15 -16.36 13.47
CA GLU A 25 7.24 -16.14 14.92
C GLU A 25 7.02 -14.67 15.32
N ASN A 26 7.18 -13.71 14.39
CA ASN A 26 7.29 -12.29 14.71
C ASN A 26 6.25 -11.39 14.04
N TRP A 27 5.39 -11.91 13.16
CA TRP A 27 4.43 -11.07 12.41
C TRP A 27 3.44 -10.30 13.30
N GLN A 28 3.22 -10.71 14.55
CA GLN A 28 2.35 -10.04 15.51
C GLN A 28 3.04 -8.94 16.32
N THR A 29 4.37 -8.82 16.22
CA THR A 29 5.14 -7.81 16.92
C THR A 29 4.68 -6.41 16.47
N PRO A 30 4.32 -5.51 17.40
CA PRO A 30 4.06 -4.11 17.07
C PRO A 30 5.29 -3.44 16.44
N ASP A 31 5.07 -2.52 15.51
CA ASP A 31 6.13 -1.78 14.81
C ASP A 31 5.75 -0.31 14.61
N LYS A 32 6.52 0.43 13.81
CA LYS A 32 6.31 1.87 13.56
C LYS A 32 5.59 2.18 12.24
N GLY A 33 5.06 1.16 11.56
CA GLY A 33 4.40 1.30 10.27
C GLY A 33 5.36 1.68 9.13
N ILE A 34 4.82 1.84 7.92
CA ILE A 34 5.61 2.26 6.74
C ILE A 34 6.09 3.71 6.83
N TRP A 35 5.41 4.50 7.65
CA TRP A 35 5.68 5.92 7.86
C TRP A 35 6.69 6.18 8.99
N GLU A 36 7.20 5.14 9.64
CA GLU A 36 8.16 5.21 10.75
C GLU A 36 7.75 6.21 11.85
N VAL A 37 6.48 6.17 12.24
CA VAL A 37 5.92 7.14 13.20
C VAL A 37 6.64 7.08 14.55
N ARG A 38 6.61 8.19 15.28
CA ARG A 38 7.37 8.36 16.54
C ARG A 38 6.52 8.10 17.79
N GLY A 39 5.21 7.93 17.64
CA GLY A 39 4.22 7.71 18.69
C GLY A 39 4.22 6.31 19.31
N GLY A 40 5.31 5.56 19.16
CA GLY A 40 5.50 4.22 19.70
C GLY A 40 4.98 3.09 18.81
N ASP A 41 5.30 1.86 19.21
CA ASP A 41 5.00 0.67 18.42
C ASP A 41 3.50 0.32 18.49
N ARG A 42 2.89 0.04 17.32
CA ARG A 42 1.47 -0.32 17.18
C ARG A 42 1.30 -1.50 16.22
N ALA A 43 0.13 -2.13 16.26
CA ALA A 43 -0.28 -3.11 15.25
C ALA A 43 -0.80 -2.39 13.99
N PHE A 44 0.12 -1.85 13.19
CA PHE A 44 -0.23 -1.16 11.95
C PHE A 44 -0.87 -2.09 10.93
N LEU A 45 -1.97 -1.64 10.33
CA LEU A 45 -2.71 -2.39 9.32
C LEU A 45 -1.81 -2.74 8.14
N HIS A 46 -1.09 -1.74 7.62
CA HIS A 46 -0.12 -1.93 6.53
C HIS A 46 0.86 -3.07 6.82
N SER A 47 1.46 -3.07 8.01
CA SER A 47 2.47 -4.07 8.40
C SER A 47 1.88 -5.48 8.40
N ARG A 48 0.64 -5.64 8.90
CA ARG A 48 -0.07 -6.93 8.87
C ARG A 48 -0.42 -7.36 7.45
N VAL A 49 -0.87 -6.43 6.60
CA VAL A 49 -1.12 -6.71 5.17
C VAL A 49 0.16 -7.17 4.48
N MET A 50 1.30 -6.52 4.73
CA MET A 50 2.57 -6.93 4.13
C MET A 50 3.08 -8.28 4.65
N CYS A 51 2.82 -8.62 5.91
CA CYS A 51 3.05 -9.97 6.43
C CYS A 51 2.21 -11.00 5.66
N TRP A 52 0.92 -10.74 5.44
CA TRP A 52 0.06 -11.62 4.63
C TRP A 52 0.59 -11.77 3.19
N VAL A 53 1.00 -10.66 2.57
CA VAL A 53 1.57 -10.66 1.21
C VAL A 53 2.82 -11.53 1.17
N ALA A 54 3.72 -11.40 2.15
CA ALA A 54 4.94 -12.22 2.24
C ALA A 54 4.61 -13.73 2.23
N PHE A 55 3.72 -14.19 3.11
CA PHE A 55 3.29 -15.59 3.12
C PHE A 55 2.63 -16.02 1.81
N ASN A 56 1.68 -15.22 1.31
CA ASN A 56 0.97 -15.54 0.08
C ASN A 56 1.91 -15.67 -1.14
N ARG A 57 2.89 -14.77 -1.26
CA ARG A 57 3.87 -14.80 -2.36
C ARG A 57 4.92 -15.89 -2.18
N ALA A 58 5.38 -16.14 -0.95
CA ALA A 58 6.32 -17.24 -0.66
C ALA A 58 5.71 -18.61 -0.97
N ILE A 59 4.47 -18.88 -0.53
CA ILE A 59 3.76 -20.14 -0.83
C ILE A 59 3.68 -20.34 -2.35
N ARG A 60 3.19 -19.34 -3.10
CA ARG A 60 3.08 -19.41 -4.56
C ARG A 60 4.42 -19.62 -5.27
N ALA A 61 5.49 -19.04 -4.73
CA ALA A 61 6.83 -19.19 -5.29
C ALA A 61 7.37 -20.61 -5.09
N MET A 62 7.20 -21.18 -3.89
CA MET A 62 7.64 -22.54 -3.55
C MET A 62 6.85 -23.59 -4.32
N GLU A 63 5.52 -23.48 -4.36
CA GLU A 63 4.64 -24.40 -5.08
C GLU A 63 4.95 -24.43 -6.58
N ARG A 64 5.09 -23.26 -7.21
CA ARG A 64 5.34 -23.14 -8.65
C ARG A 64 6.64 -23.83 -9.08
N GLN A 65 7.62 -23.90 -8.17
CA GLN A 65 8.95 -24.44 -8.45
C GLN A 65 9.19 -25.80 -7.82
N GLY A 66 8.23 -26.35 -7.08
CA GLY A 66 8.39 -27.60 -6.34
C GLY A 66 9.49 -27.54 -5.26
N LEU A 67 9.75 -26.36 -4.70
CA LEU A 67 10.80 -26.16 -3.69
C LEU A 67 10.32 -26.57 -2.29
N PRO A 68 11.20 -27.14 -1.46
CA PRO A 68 10.85 -27.56 -0.11
C PRO A 68 10.53 -26.36 0.78
N ALA A 69 9.40 -26.40 1.48
CA ALA A 69 9.00 -25.41 2.47
C ALA A 69 7.91 -26.00 3.38
N PRO A 70 7.73 -25.50 4.62
CA PRO A 70 6.66 -25.92 5.50
C PRO A 70 5.32 -25.26 5.09
N LEU A 71 4.85 -25.59 3.88
CA LEU A 71 3.73 -24.90 3.23
C LEU A 71 2.44 -24.91 4.06
N GLU A 72 2.19 -25.99 4.80
CA GLU A 72 0.99 -26.09 5.64
C GLU A 72 1.01 -25.07 6.79
N GLN A 73 2.14 -24.94 7.47
CA GLN A 73 2.33 -23.95 8.53
C GLN A 73 2.19 -22.53 7.95
N TRP A 74 2.80 -22.27 6.79
CA TRP A 74 2.70 -20.96 6.13
C TRP A 74 1.27 -20.61 5.72
N ARG A 75 0.47 -21.58 5.26
CA ARG A 75 -0.95 -21.37 4.95
C ARG A 75 -1.74 -21.02 6.22
N GLN A 76 -1.51 -21.74 7.32
CA GLN A 76 -2.18 -21.46 8.59
C GLN A 76 -1.87 -20.05 9.11
N VAL A 77 -0.60 -19.63 9.05
CA VAL A 77 -0.20 -18.27 9.44
C VAL A 77 -0.84 -17.22 8.52
N ARG A 78 -0.74 -17.40 7.19
CA ARG A 78 -1.38 -16.51 6.20
C ARG A 78 -2.87 -16.33 6.47
N ASP A 79 -3.59 -17.43 6.68
CA ASP A 79 -5.04 -17.42 6.87
C ASP A 79 -5.43 -16.79 8.21
N THR A 80 -4.58 -16.97 9.24
CA THR A 80 -4.72 -16.28 10.52
C THR A 80 -4.57 -14.77 10.36
N ILE A 81 -3.52 -14.32 9.66
CA ILE A 81 -3.30 -12.88 9.38
C ILE A 81 -4.49 -12.30 8.60
N TYR A 82 -4.98 -13.02 7.58
CA TYR A 82 -6.13 -12.57 6.79
C TYR A 82 -7.37 -12.31 7.66
N LYS A 83 -7.73 -13.30 8.49
CA LYS A 83 -8.88 -13.18 9.40
C LYS A 83 -8.68 -12.04 10.40
N GLU A 84 -7.48 -11.91 10.95
CA GLU A 84 -7.16 -10.84 11.90
C GLU A 84 -7.28 -9.44 11.27
N ILE A 85 -6.80 -9.24 10.05
CA ILE A 85 -6.94 -7.97 9.32
C ILE A 85 -8.42 -7.64 9.07
N MET A 86 -9.21 -8.62 8.63
CA MET A 86 -10.62 -8.41 8.31
C MET A 86 -11.49 -8.15 9.55
N ASP A 87 -11.07 -8.65 10.71
CA ASP A 87 -11.74 -8.47 11.99
C ASP A 87 -11.31 -7.17 12.70
N LYS A 88 -9.99 -6.93 12.81
CA LYS A 88 -9.44 -5.84 13.64
C LYS A 88 -9.07 -4.58 12.85
N GLY A 89 -8.85 -4.71 11.54
CA GLY A 89 -8.44 -3.60 10.67
C GLY A 89 -9.60 -2.75 10.15
N TRP A 90 -10.82 -3.28 10.19
CA TRP A 90 -12.02 -2.61 9.72
C TRP A 90 -12.72 -1.86 10.88
N SER A 91 -13.07 -0.60 10.65
CA SER A 91 -13.88 0.19 11.59
C SER A 91 -15.31 0.30 11.08
N GLU A 92 -16.27 -0.23 11.84
CA GLU A 92 -17.69 -0.06 11.55
C GLU A 92 -18.15 1.40 11.73
N GLU A 93 -17.51 2.17 12.61
CA GLU A 93 -17.84 3.59 12.79
C GLU A 93 -17.42 4.42 11.57
N LYS A 94 -16.16 4.24 11.13
CA LYS A 94 -15.62 4.96 9.98
C LYS A 94 -16.09 4.39 8.65
N GLN A 95 -16.59 3.16 8.64
CA GLN A 95 -16.87 2.40 7.42
C GLN A 95 -15.62 2.36 6.51
N SER A 96 -14.47 2.07 7.09
CA SER A 96 -13.17 2.06 6.39
C SER A 96 -12.18 1.18 7.14
N PHE A 97 -11.16 0.71 6.42
CA PHE A 97 -9.92 0.27 7.05
C PHE A 97 -9.20 1.45 7.71
N VAL A 98 -8.59 1.21 8.87
CA VAL A 98 -7.92 2.23 9.72
C VAL A 98 -6.40 2.01 9.79
N GLN A 99 -5.66 3.02 10.24
CA GLN A 99 -4.20 3.03 10.28
C GLN A 99 -3.58 1.87 11.09
N TYR A 100 -4.12 1.61 12.28
CA TYR A 100 -3.67 0.55 13.18
C TYR A 100 -4.86 0.00 13.97
N TYR A 101 -4.74 -1.22 14.48
CA TYR A 101 -5.83 -1.88 15.19
C TYR A 101 -6.25 -1.13 16.46
N GLY A 102 -7.56 -0.94 16.63
CA GLY A 102 -8.15 -0.19 17.74
C GLY A 102 -8.03 1.33 17.62
N GLY A 103 -7.45 1.84 16.53
CA GLY A 103 -7.49 3.27 16.17
C GLY A 103 -8.69 3.61 15.28
N ASN A 104 -8.92 4.91 15.09
CA ASN A 104 -9.97 5.45 14.21
C ASN A 104 -9.41 6.29 13.05
N ALA A 105 -8.10 6.48 12.99
CA ALA A 105 -7.46 7.27 11.95
C ALA A 105 -7.48 6.53 10.61
N VAL A 106 -7.80 7.26 9.54
CA VAL A 106 -7.69 6.77 8.16
C VAL A 106 -6.26 7.05 7.68
N ASP A 107 -5.70 6.12 6.91
CA ASP A 107 -4.35 6.22 6.38
C ASP A 107 -4.33 5.74 4.93
N ALA A 108 -3.66 6.47 4.05
CA ALA A 108 -3.54 6.16 2.63
C ALA A 108 -2.86 4.81 2.36
N SER A 109 -2.06 4.29 3.31
CA SER A 109 -1.51 2.93 3.22
C SER A 109 -2.59 1.83 3.19
N ALA A 110 -3.84 2.13 3.59
CA ALA A 110 -4.96 1.21 3.41
C ALA A 110 -5.27 0.92 1.93
N LEU A 111 -4.89 1.81 1.00
CA LEU A 111 -5.00 1.56 -0.45
C LEU A 111 -4.18 0.32 -0.87
N LEU A 112 -3.08 0.03 -0.17
CA LEU A 112 -2.23 -1.12 -0.45
C LEU A 112 -2.95 -2.46 -0.27
N ILE A 113 -4.07 -2.50 0.45
CA ILE A 113 -4.94 -3.68 0.51
C ILE A 113 -5.42 -4.08 -0.89
N SER A 114 -5.95 -3.13 -1.67
CA SER A 114 -6.40 -3.38 -3.04
C SER A 114 -5.20 -3.63 -3.98
N LEU A 115 -4.15 -2.82 -3.86
CA LEU A 115 -2.99 -2.85 -4.78
C LEU A 115 -2.13 -4.12 -4.66
N THR A 116 -2.18 -4.81 -3.52
CA THR A 116 -1.42 -6.05 -3.28
C THR A 116 -2.21 -7.32 -3.64
N GLY A 117 -3.51 -7.19 -3.90
CA GLY A 117 -4.44 -8.29 -4.15
C GLY A 117 -4.87 -9.01 -2.87
N PHE A 118 -4.92 -8.30 -1.74
CA PHE A 118 -5.43 -8.84 -0.48
C PHE A 118 -6.95 -9.07 -0.55
N THR A 119 -7.68 -8.14 -1.16
CA THR A 119 -9.12 -8.24 -1.46
C THR A 119 -9.38 -7.94 -2.93
N ALA A 120 -10.60 -8.26 -3.40
CA ALA A 120 -11.05 -7.82 -4.70
C ALA A 120 -11.14 -6.28 -4.72
N PRO A 121 -10.73 -5.59 -5.80
CA PRO A 121 -10.80 -4.13 -5.87
C PRO A 121 -12.21 -3.56 -5.70
N ALA A 122 -13.23 -4.28 -6.19
CA ALA A 122 -14.64 -3.92 -6.07
C ALA A 122 -15.31 -4.45 -4.78
N ASP A 123 -14.52 -4.94 -3.80
CA ASP A 123 -15.06 -5.35 -2.50
C ASP A 123 -15.75 -4.14 -1.82
N PRO A 124 -16.97 -4.30 -1.28
CA PRO A 124 -17.70 -3.19 -0.66
C PRO A 124 -16.93 -2.47 0.45
N ARG A 125 -16.07 -3.15 1.22
CA ARG A 125 -15.24 -2.52 2.24
C ARG A 125 -14.12 -1.69 1.62
N MET A 126 -13.54 -2.15 0.50
CA MET A 126 -12.54 -1.37 -0.24
C MET A 126 -13.13 -0.13 -0.90
N LEU A 127 -14.32 -0.26 -1.50
CA LEU A 127 -15.04 0.89 -2.06
C LEU A 127 -15.33 1.95 -0.99
N LYS A 128 -15.83 1.54 0.18
CA LYS A 128 -16.05 2.47 1.30
C LYS A 128 -14.75 3.07 1.84
N THR A 129 -13.65 2.30 1.83
CA THR A 129 -12.32 2.80 2.22
C THR A 129 -11.83 3.86 1.22
N LEU A 130 -12.05 3.66 -0.08
CA LEU A 130 -11.76 4.67 -1.11
C LEU A 130 -12.57 5.95 -0.88
N ASP A 131 -13.88 5.83 -0.71
CA ASP A 131 -14.76 6.99 -0.44
C ASP A 131 -14.34 7.73 0.83
N ARG A 132 -13.87 7.00 1.85
CA ARG A 132 -13.40 7.58 3.10
C ARG A 132 -12.07 8.32 2.92
N ILE A 133 -11.13 7.75 2.17
CA ILE A 133 -9.85 8.39 1.84
C ILE A 133 -10.10 9.65 1.00
N GLU A 134 -10.95 9.56 -0.01
CA GLU A 134 -11.38 10.71 -0.83
C GLU A 134 -11.90 11.86 0.05
N LYS A 135 -12.78 11.53 1.01
CA LYS A 135 -13.39 12.53 1.88
C LYS A 135 -12.44 13.13 2.91
N GLU A 136 -11.56 12.33 3.51
CA GLU A 136 -10.77 12.76 4.68
C GLU A 136 -9.32 13.15 4.33
N LEU A 137 -8.75 12.57 3.27
CA LEU A 137 -7.33 12.69 2.92
C LEU A 137 -7.07 13.27 1.52
N THR A 138 -8.09 13.47 0.69
CA THR A 138 -7.89 13.96 -0.69
C THR A 138 -8.25 15.43 -0.85
N HIS A 139 -7.36 16.17 -1.48
CA HIS A 139 -7.62 17.46 -2.10
C HIS A 139 -7.19 17.34 -3.57
N ALA A 140 -8.12 16.87 -4.41
CA ALA A 140 -7.81 16.33 -5.74
C ALA A 140 -6.87 17.25 -6.55
N PRO A 141 -5.79 16.69 -7.13
CA PRO A 141 -5.48 15.26 -7.23
C PRO A 141 -4.67 14.70 -6.05
N HIS A 142 -4.46 15.51 -5.03
CA HIS A 142 -3.45 15.27 -4.00
C HIS A 142 -3.99 14.48 -2.81
N VAL A 143 -3.19 13.56 -2.27
CA VAL A 143 -3.58 12.71 -1.15
C VAL A 143 -2.57 12.80 -0.01
N TYR A 144 -3.05 13.10 1.19
CA TYR A 144 -2.25 13.07 2.42
C TYR A 144 -2.02 11.62 2.89
N ARG A 145 -0.90 11.36 3.60
CA ARG A 145 -0.64 10.06 4.23
C ARG A 145 -1.74 9.72 5.24
N TYR A 146 -2.02 10.66 6.13
CA TYR A 146 -3.04 10.61 7.16
C TYR A 146 -3.23 12.02 7.72
N ARG A 147 -4.23 12.21 8.58
CA ARG A 147 -4.42 13.46 9.32
C ARG A 147 -3.60 13.47 10.61
N THR A 148 -2.62 14.37 10.72
CA THR A 148 -1.71 14.45 11.87
C THR A 148 -2.41 14.72 13.20
N ASP A 149 -3.60 15.33 13.18
CA ASP A 149 -4.44 15.58 14.38
C ASP A 149 -5.20 14.34 14.88
N GLN A 150 -5.26 13.27 14.08
CA GLN A 150 -6.08 12.08 14.36
C GLN A 150 -5.27 10.77 14.36
N ALA A 151 -4.15 10.74 13.67
CA ALA A 151 -3.30 9.57 13.48
C ALA A 151 -2.28 9.34 14.60
N ALA A 152 -1.52 8.25 14.50
CA ALA A 152 -0.37 8.03 15.34
C ALA A 152 0.62 9.21 15.20
N ASP A 153 1.11 9.70 16.34
CA ASP A 153 2.02 10.84 16.39
C ASP A 153 3.30 10.56 15.59
N ASP A 154 3.60 11.39 14.59
CA ASP A 154 4.82 11.29 13.78
C ASP A 154 5.93 12.23 14.27
N GLY A 155 5.65 13.01 15.31
CA GLY A 155 6.59 13.94 15.93
C GLY A 155 6.95 15.14 15.05
N LEU A 156 6.19 15.40 13.99
CA LEU A 156 6.37 16.59 13.14
C LEU A 156 5.41 17.71 13.58
N LYS A 157 5.91 18.96 13.52
CA LYS A 157 5.10 20.16 13.80
C LYS A 157 4.91 20.92 12.49
N GLY A 158 3.67 21.09 12.06
CA GLY A 158 3.35 21.87 10.86
C GLY A 158 2.14 21.32 10.10
N THR A 159 1.84 21.94 8.97
CA THR A 159 0.96 21.39 7.94
C THR A 159 1.87 20.65 6.96
N GLU A 160 1.76 19.32 6.93
CA GLU A 160 2.54 18.49 6.00
C GLU A 160 2.06 18.71 4.56
N GLY A 161 2.96 18.54 3.59
CA GLY A 161 2.59 18.44 2.18
C GLY A 161 1.74 17.20 1.92
N THR A 162 1.17 17.15 0.72
CA THR A 162 0.54 15.92 0.23
C THR A 162 1.62 14.98 -0.30
N PHE A 163 1.40 13.66 -0.23
CA PHE A 163 2.41 12.68 -0.63
C PHE A 163 2.15 12.19 -2.05
N SER A 164 3.08 12.45 -2.97
CA SER A 164 2.94 12.10 -4.39
C SER A 164 2.63 10.61 -4.60
N ILE A 165 3.27 9.74 -3.81
CA ILE A 165 3.03 8.29 -3.87
C ILE A 165 1.59 7.91 -3.48
N CYS A 166 1.00 8.62 -2.51
CA CYS A 166 -0.37 8.37 -2.05
C CYS A 166 -1.38 8.77 -3.14
N SER A 167 -1.12 9.87 -3.85
CA SER A 167 -1.91 10.28 -5.01
C SER A 167 -1.89 9.21 -6.10
N PHE A 168 -0.70 8.67 -6.44
CA PHE A 168 -0.61 7.60 -7.44
C PHE A 168 -1.21 6.27 -6.98
N TRP A 169 -1.12 5.92 -5.69
CA TRP A 169 -1.84 4.76 -5.16
C TRP A 169 -3.36 4.93 -5.23
N TYR A 170 -3.86 6.14 -4.98
CA TYR A 170 -5.29 6.44 -5.07
C TYR A 170 -5.78 6.31 -6.52
N ILE A 171 -5.04 6.86 -7.49
CA ILE A 171 -5.31 6.68 -8.92
C ILE A 171 -5.32 5.20 -9.31
N GLU A 172 -4.31 4.42 -8.89
CA GLU A 172 -4.28 2.97 -9.16
C GLU A 172 -5.51 2.27 -8.55
N ALA A 173 -5.89 2.64 -7.32
CA ALA A 173 -7.03 2.03 -6.65
C ALA A 173 -8.37 2.38 -7.29
N LEU A 174 -8.56 3.63 -7.74
CA LEU A 174 -9.72 4.07 -8.52
C LEU A 174 -9.86 3.27 -9.82
N ALA A 175 -8.76 3.16 -10.59
CA ALA A 175 -8.74 2.40 -11.82
C ALA A 175 -9.14 0.93 -11.58
N ARG A 176 -8.57 0.29 -10.55
CA ARG A 176 -8.91 -1.09 -10.18
C ARG A 176 -10.36 -1.24 -9.71
N ALA A 177 -10.93 -0.22 -9.06
CA ALA A 177 -12.32 -0.21 -8.63
C ALA A 177 -13.32 0.06 -9.77
N GLY A 178 -12.85 0.34 -10.98
CA GLY A 178 -13.68 0.69 -12.13
C GLY A 178 -14.09 2.17 -12.20
N ARG A 179 -13.54 3.03 -11.33
CA ARG A 179 -13.72 4.49 -11.35
C ARG A 179 -12.73 5.12 -12.34
N ILE A 180 -12.85 4.73 -13.61
CA ILE A 180 -11.81 4.97 -14.64
C ILE A 180 -11.66 6.47 -14.97
N GLU A 181 -12.78 7.18 -15.19
CA GLU A 181 -12.73 8.61 -15.53
C GLU A 181 -12.08 9.43 -14.42
N GLU A 182 -12.43 9.16 -13.16
CA GLU A 182 -11.83 9.85 -12.03
C GLU A 182 -10.34 9.53 -11.89
N ALA A 183 -9.94 8.26 -12.08
CA ALA A 183 -8.53 7.88 -12.08
C ALA A 183 -7.76 8.65 -13.15
N ARG A 184 -8.35 8.78 -14.35
CA ARG A 184 -7.77 9.52 -15.47
C ARG A 184 -7.65 11.01 -15.16
N GLU A 185 -8.70 11.66 -14.69
CA GLU A 185 -8.68 13.08 -14.34
C GLU A 185 -7.61 13.39 -13.28
N ASN A 186 -7.51 12.56 -12.24
CA ASN A 186 -6.49 12.71 -11.20
C ASN A 186 -5.08 12.50 -11.75
N LEU A 187 -4.88 11.53 -12.66
CA LEU A 187 -3.58 11.28 -13.28
C LEU A 187 -3.14 12.44 -14.18
N GLU A 188 -4.04 12.95 -15.01
CA GLU A 188 -3.78 14.09 -15.90
C GLU A 188 -3.39 15.34 -15.09
N GLN A 189 -4.06 15.58 -13.96
CA GLN A 189 -3.68 16.66 -13.04
C GLN A 189 -2.33 16.39 -12.37
N MET A 190 -2.04 15.17 -11.93
CA MET A 190 -0.72 14.84 -11.36
C MET A 190 0.43 15.09 -12.35
N PHE A 191 0.22 14.94 -13.66
CA PHE A 191 1.25 15.28 -14.66
C PHE A 191 1.69 16.74 -14.64
N THR A 192 0.85 17.67 -14.18
CA THR A 192 1.22 19.09 -14.12
C THR A 192 2.19 19.41 -12.98
N TYR A 193 2.41 18.48 -12.04
CA TYR A 193 3.32 18.65 -10.90
C TYR A 193 4.70 18.03 -11.12
N ALA A 194 4.90 17.33 -12.24
CA ALA A 194 6.23 16.86 -12.62
C ALA A 194 7.11 18.07 -12.99
N ASN A 195 8.41 18.00 -12.69
CA ASN A 195 9.33 19.01 -13.20
C ASN A 195 9.54 18.84 -14.72
N HIS A 196 10.36 19.71 -15.32
CA HIS A 196 10.70 19.69 -16.75
C HIS A 196 11.35 18.37 -17.25
N LEU A 197 11.79 17.48 -16.36
CA LEU A 197 12.32 16.15 -16.68
C LEU A 197 11.28 15.03 -16.46
N GLY A 198 10.05 15.35 -16.06
CA GLY A 198 9.03 14.38 -15.67
C GLY A 198 9.25 13.76 -14.29
N LEU A 199 10.03 14.42 -13.42
CA LEU A 199 10.40 13.89 -12.11
C LEU A 199 9.54 14.48 -10.99
N TYR A 200 9.25 13.65 -10.00
CA TYR A 200 8.46 13.97 -8.81
C TYR A 200 9.29 13.94 -7.52
N SER A 201 8.94 14.85 -6.61
CA SER A 201 9.35 14.81 -5.21
C SER A 201 8.45 13.88 -4.40
N GLU A 202 8.89 13.60 -3.17
CA GLU A 202 8.12 12.92 -2.14
C GLU A 202 6.82 13.64 -1.82
N GLU A 203 6.91 14.95 -1.58
CA GLU A 203 5.79 15.80 -1.19
C GLU A 203 5.51 16.89 -2.22
N ILE A 204 4.24 17.31 -2.27
CA ILE A 204 3.79 18.52 -2.96
C ILE A 204 3.25 19.47 -1.89
N GLY A 205 3.89 20.62 -1.78
CA GLY A 205 3.54 21.67 -0.84
C GLY A 205 2.24 22.40 -1.22
N PRO A 206 1.70 23.24 -0.33
CA PRO A 206 0.39 23.88 -0.53
C PRO A 206 0.29 24.80 -1.75
N THR A 207 1.41 25.30 -2.28
CA THR A 207 1.45 26.13 -3.49
C THR A 207 1.81 25.34 -4.75
N GLY A 208 1.95 24.01 -4.63
CA GLY A 208 2.33 23.11 -5.72
C GLY A 208 3.84 22.92 -5.89
N GLU A 209 4.64 23.43 -4.95
CA GLU A 209 6.09 23.27 -4.91
C GLU A 209 6.50 21.83 -4.56
N ALA A 210 7.63 21.39 -5.09
CA ALA A 210 8.22 20.09 -4.78
C ALA A 210 8.94 20.13 -3.43
N GLU A 211 8.58 19.24 -2.50
CA GLU A 211 9.16 19.16 -1.14
C GLU A 211 9.68 17.76 -0.80
N GLY A 212 10.58 17.68 0.17
CA GLY A 212 11.14 16.41 0.63
C GLY A 212 12.15 15.78 -0.34
N ASN A 213 12.21 14.45 -0.33
CA ASN A 213 13.19 13.71 -1.12
C ASN A 213 12.97 13.87 -2.65
N PHE A 214 14.03 14.10 -3.42
CA PHE A 214 13.95 14.34 -4.86
C PHE A 214 15.18 13.79 -5.65
N PRO A 215 14.96 13.07 -6.77
CA PRO A 215 13.70 12.45 -7.18
C PRO A 215 13.36 11.25 -6.30
N GLN A 216 12.10 11.11 -5.89
CA GLN A 216 11.72 10.01 -4.99
C GLN A 216 11.38 8.74 -5.78
N ALA A 217 12.21 7.70 -5.68
CA ALA A 217 12.09 6.48 -6.49
C ALA A 217 10.74 5.74 -6.31
N PHE A 218 10.20 5.68 -5.08
CA PHE A 218 8.93 4.99 -4.83
C PHE A 218 7.73 5.69 -5.47
N THR A 219 7.70 7.03 -5.48
CA THR A 219 6.68 7.79 -6.23
C THR A 219 6.68 7.43 -7.71
N HIS A 220 7.86 7.32 -8.33
CA HIS A 220 7.95 6.96 -9.75
C HIS A 220 7.51 5.51 -10.01
N LEU A 221 7.76 4.58 -9.09
CA LEU A 221 7.22 3.22 -9.19
C LEU A 221 5.67 3.21 -9.12
N ALA A 222 5.10 4.01 -8.22
CA ALA A 222 3.64 4.14 -8.11
C ALA A 222 3.05 4.80 -9.37
N LEU A 223 3.69 5.84 -9.91
CA LEU A 223 3.33 6.47 -11.17
C LEU A 223 3.29 5.46 -12.32
N ILE A 224 4.36 4.68 -12.52
CA ILE A 224 4.43 3.68 -13.59
C ILE A 224 3.29 2.68 -13.47
N ARG A 225 2.99 2.21 -12.25
CA ARG A 225 1.90 1.27 -12.00
C ARG A 225 0.53 1.89 -12.29
N ALA A 226 0.30 3.12 -11.85
CA ALA A 226 -0.94 3.84 -12.10
C ALA A 226 -1.19 4.02 -13.60
N CYS A 227 -0.20 4.48 -14.36
CA CYS A 227 -0.27 4.60 -15.81
C CYS A 227 -0.55 3.25 -16.49
N TYR A 228 0.22 2.21 -16.13
CA TYR A 228 0.08 0.89 -16.74
C TYR A 228 -1.32 0.30 -16.53
N LEU A 229 -1.83 0.35 -15.30
CA LEU A 229 -3.13 -0.24 -14.97
C LEU A 229 -4.30 0.58 -15.50
N LEU A 230 -4.17 1.91 -15.53
CA LEU A 230 -5.19 2.75 -16.15
C LEU A 230 -5.25 2.49 -17.66
N ASN A 231 -4.09 2.35 -18.34
CA ASN A 231 -4.06 1.99 -19.76
C ASN A 231 -4.76 0.66 -20.02
N GLU A 232 -4.43 -0.39 -19.24
CA GLU A 232 -5.11 -1.70 -19.34
C GLU A 232 -6.62 -1.60 -19.12
N ALA A 233 -7.07 -0.70 -18.22
CA ALA A 233 -8.49 -0.50 -17.93
C ALA A 233 -9.24 0.29 -19.01
N LEU A 234 -8.55 1.20 -19.72
CA LEU A 234 -9.09 1.94 -20.86
C LEU A 234 -9.26 1.03 -22.11
N GLY A 235 -8.48 -0.05 -22.20
CA GLY A 235 -8.57 -1.00 -23.30
C GLY A 235 -7.88 -0.54 -24.59
N ASP A 236 -6.99 0.45 -24.48
CA ASP A 236 -6.16 0.98 -25.57
C ASP A 236 -4.81 0.25 -25.69
#